data_AF-A0A925G4M2-F1
#
_entry.id   AF-A0A925G4M2-F1
#
_cell.length_a   1.000
_cell.length_b   1.000
_cell.length_c   1.000
_cell.angle_alpha   90.00
_cell.angle_beta   90.00
_cell.angle_gamma   90.00
#
_symmetry.space_group_name_H-M   'P 1'
#
loop_
_entity.id
_entity.type
_entity.pdbx_description
1 polymer ?
#
loop_
_entity_poly.entity_id
_entity_poly.type
_entity_poly.pdbx_seq_one_letter_code
_entity_poly.pdbx_strand_id
1 'polypeptide(L)'
;MENSIINKLTDTLDGTVLQQDENPNVGTSERIISLGAGAFIALKGISNVFSHPLLAITELGLGGALLYRGLTGYCPVKEKLDNQQDMSAFDSPSVPVTALPAETY
;
A
#
# COMPACT_ATOMS: atom_id res chain seq x y z
N MET A 1 33.00 -12.95 -11.48
CA MET A 1 31.88 -13.86 -11.79
C MET A 1 30.87 -13.82 -10.63
N GLU A 2 30.50 -12.62 -10.16
CA GLU A 2 29.66 -12.45 -8.96
C GLU A 2 28.27 -11.89 -9.30
N ASN A 3 28.04 -11.44 -10.54
CA ASN A 3 26.80 -10.77 -10.94
C ASN A 3 25.70 -11.73 -11.42
N SER A 4 26.01 -12.99 -11.75
CA SER A 4 25.03 -13.92 -12.33
C SER A 4 24.03 -14.46 -11.31
N ILE A 5 24.45 -14.62 -10.05
CA ILE A 5 23.56 -15.07 -8.96
C ILE A 5 22.66 -13.92 -8.51
N ILE A 6 23.20 -12.70 -8.41
CA ILE A 6 22.43 -11.51 -8.06
C ILE A 6 21.37 -11.23 -9.13
N ASN A 7 21.73 -11.26 -10.42
CA ASN A 7 20.78 -11.02 -11.50
C ASN A 7 19.67 -12.08 -11.53
N LYS A 8 20.01 -13.37 -11.36
CA LYS A 8 19.00 -14.44 -11.25
C LYS A 8 18.05 -14.25 -10.08
N LEU A 9 18.56 -13.76 -8.94
CA LEU A 9 17.74 -13.47 -7.77
C LEU A 9 16.81 -12.29 -8.05
N THR A 10 17.33 -11.20 -8.62
CA THR A 10 16.53 -10.05 -9.06
C THR A 10 15.47 -10.44 -10.07
N ASP A 11 15.81 -11.22 -11.11
CA ASP A 11 14.85 -11.69 -12.13
C ASP A 11 13.75 -12.59 -11.53
N THR A 12 14.07 -13.40 -10.53
CA THR A 12 13.08 -14.28 -9.86
C THR A 12 12.19 -13.49 -8.91
N LEU A 13 12.75 -12.48 -8.24
CA LEU A 13 12.03 -11.55 -7.38
C LEU A 13 11.12 -10.65 -8.22
N ASP A 14 11.63 -10.02 -9.27
CA ASP A 14 10.81 -9.27 -10.23
C ASP A 14 9.77 -10.16 -10.90
N GLY A 15 10.12 -11.39 -11.25
CA GLY A 15 9.17 -12.37 -11.75
C GLY A 15 8.07 -12.75 -10.74
N THR A 16 8.30 -12.72 -9.44
CA THR A 16 7.26 -13.11 -8.46
C THR A 16 6.52 -11.91 -7.88
N VAL A 17 7.21 -10.77 -7.77
CA VAL A 17 6.73 -9.50 -7.22
C VAL A 17 6.08 -8.65 -8.31
N LEU A 18 6.54 -8.72 -9.57
CA LEU A 18 6.02 -7.95 -10.70
C LEU A 18 5.25 -8.77 -11.74
N GLN A 19 5.26 -10.12 -11.73
CA GLN A 19 4.20 -10.88 -12.42
C GLN A 19 2.92 -10.76 -11.60
N GLN A 20 2.33 -9.57 -11.66
CA GLN A 20 1.00 -9.34 -11.16
C GLN A 20 0.07 -9.20 -12.34
N ASP A 21 -1.09 -9.81 -12.14
CA ASP A 21 -2.20 -10.04 -13.05
C ASP A 21 -2.43 -8.96 -14.11
N GLU A 22 -3.11 -9.37 -15.19
CA GLU A 22 -3.43 -8.61 -16.40
C GLU A 22 -4.17 -7.27 -16.17
N ASN A 23 -4.51 -6.91 -14.91
CA ASN A 23 -5.14 -5.64 -14.53
C ASN A 23 -4.82 -5.18 -13.07
N PRO A 24 -3.63 -4.63 -12.80
CA PRO A 24 -3.28 -4.13 -11.46
C PRO A 24 -3.99 -2.79 -11.18
N ASN A 25 -4.83 -2.73 -10.13
CA ASN A 25 -5.64 -1.55 -9.75
C ASN A 25 -5.01 -0.70 -8.62
N VAL A 26 -3.69 -0.83 -8.38
CA VAL A 26 -2.94 0.03 -7.43
C VAL A 26 -1.63 0.50 -8.07
N GLY A 27 -1.32 1.77 -7.85
CA GLY A 27 -0.12 2.40 -8.40
C GLY A 27 1.17 1.91 -7.74
N THR A 28 2.31 2.14 -8.41
CA THR A 28 3.64 1.72 -7.95
C THR A 28 3.98 2.23 -6.54
N SER A 29 3.60 3.47 -6.21
CA SER A 29 3.82 4.06 -4.88
C SER A 29 3.03 3.34 -3.78
N GLU A 30 1.79 2.94 -4.05
CA GLU A 30 0.95 2.20 -3.10
C GLU A 30 1.51 0.80 -2.85
N ARG A 31 2.05 0.16 -3.89
CA ARG A 31 2.71 -1.15 -3.79
C ARG A 31 3.97 -1.09 -2.94
N ILE A 32 4.84 -0.09 -3.16
CA ILE A 32 6.08 0.08 -2.40
C ILE A 32 5.78 0.34 -0.92
N ILE A 33 4.80 1.20 -0.61
CA ILE A 33 4.42 1.49 0.78
C ILE A 33 3.83 0.24 1.44
N SER A 34 2.96 -0.50 0.75
CA SER A 34 2.36 -1.75 1.29
C SER A 34 3.41 -2.84 1.51
N LEU A 35 4.36 -3.00 0.57
CA LEU A 35 5.47 -3.93 0.69
C LEU A 35 6.39 -3.55 1.85
N GLY A 36 6.79 -2.28 1.94
CA GLY A 36 7.68 -1.79 3.00
C GLY A 36 7.06 -1.92 4.39
N ALA A 37 5.82 -1.45 4.56
CA ALA A 37 5.11 -1.54 5.82
C ALA A 37 4.78 -3.00 6.20
N GLY A 38 4.32 -3.80 5.23
CA GLY A 38 4.01 -5.22 5.44
C GLY A 38 5.24 -6.03 5.84
N ALA A 39 6.37 -5.83 5.16
CA ALA A 39 7.64 -6.47 5.49
C ALA A 39 8.10 -6.10 6.91
N PHE A 40 8.05 -4.81 7.24
CA PHE A 40 8.45 -4.33 8.56
C PHE A 40 7.61 -4.95 9.68
N ILE A 41 6.28 -4.94 9.55
CA ILE A 41 5.37 -5.49 10.56
C ILE A 41 5.53 -7.01 10.67
N ALA A 42 5.66 -7.72 9.55
CA ALA A 42 5.87 -9.17 9.54
C ALA A 42 7.19 -9.56 10.24
N LEU A 43 8.29 -8.86 9.95
CA LEU A 43 9.58 -9.07 10.61
C LEU A 43 9.52 -8.78 12.11
N LYS A 44 8.77 -7.74 12.50
CA LYS A 44 8.53 -7.41 13.92
C LYS A 44 7.75 -8.53 14.61
N GLY A 45 6.71 -9.07 13.97
CA GLY A 45 5.94 -10.21 14.48
C GLY A 45 6.78 -11.48 14.64
N ILE A 46 7.64 -11.80 13.66
CA ILE A 46 8.59 -12.92 13.76
C ILE A 46 9.54 -12.72 14.95
N SER A 47 10.07 -11.52 15.11
CA SER A 47 11.00 -11.19 16.21
C SER A 47 10.32 -11.26 17.58
N ASN A 48 9.01 -11.00 17.64
CA ASN A 48 8.24 -10.95 18.88
C ASN A 48 7.52 -12.28 19.22
N VAL A 49 7.66 -13.31 18.38
CA VAL A 49 6.93 -14.59 18.52
C VAL A 49 7.25 -15.33 19.82
N PHE A 50 8.47 -15.19 20.32
CA PHE A 50 8.92 -15.82 21.57
C PHE A 50 8.51 -15.02 22.82
N SER A 51 8.31 -13.71 22.69
CA SER A 51 7.96 -12.83 23.82
C SER A 51 6.45 -12.70 23.98
N HIS A 52 5.73 -12.47 22.89
CA HIS A 52 4.29 -12.22 22.88
C HIS A 52 3.63 -12.97 21.70
N PRO A 53 3.37 -14.29 21.83
CA PRO A 53 2.91 -15.12 20.71
C PRO A 53 1.56 -14.68 20.14
N LEU A 54 0.63 -14.23 20.99
CA LEU A 54 -0.67 -13.71 20.53
C LEU A 54 -0.51 -12.44 19.69
N LEU A 55 0.34 -11.51 20.14
CA LEU A 55 0.61 -10.27 19.42
C LEU A 55 1.32 -10.57 18.10
N ALA A 56 2.30 -11.46 18.14
CA ALA A 56 3.07 -11.87 16.98
C ALA A 56 2.18 -12.45 15.87
N ILE A 57 1.20 -13.30 16.19
CA ILE A 57 0.26 -13.84 15.18
C ILE A 57 -0.52 -12.70 14.51
N THR A 58 -0.98 -11.71 15.28
CA THR A 58 -1.70 -10.56 14.69
C THR A 58 -0.80 -9.71 13.82
N GLU A 59 0.44 -9.48 14.22
CA GLU A 59 1.42 -8.72 13.43
C GLU A 59 1.81 -9.47 12.16
N LEU A 60 2.00 -10.78 12.23
CA LEU A 60 2.31 -11.63 11.07
C LEU A 60 1.12 -11.71 10.11
N GLY A 61 -0.10 -11.81 10.62
CA GLY A 61 -1.32 -11.78 9.80
C GLY A 61 -1.51 -10.44 9.11
N LEU A 62 -1.38 -9.33 9.85
CA LEU A 62 -1.52 -7.97 9.30
C LEU A 62 -0.41 -7.65 8.29
N GLY A 63 0.84 -7.94 8.64
CA GLY A 63 2.01 -7.76 7.78
C GLY A 63 1.94 -8.63 6.53
N GLY A 64 1.54 -9.90 6.69
CA GLY A 64 1.31 -10.83 5.57
C GLY A 64 0.20 -10.36 4.62
N ALA A 65 -0.91 -9.82 5.14
CA ALA A 65 -1.96 -9.25 4.31
C ALA A 65 -1.50 -8.02 3.51
N LEU A 66 -0.69 -7.14 4.12
CA LEU A 66 -0.11 -5.98 3.44
C LEU A 66 0.91 -6.37 2.38
N LEU A 67 1.75 -7.37 2.66
CA LEU A 67 2.66 -7.95 1.68
C LEU A 67 1.88 -8.55 0.51
N TYR A 68 0.88 -9.39 0.78
CA TYR A 68 0.04 -10.00 -0.25
C TYR A 68 -0.63 -8.95 -1.13
N ARG A 69 -1.17 -7.88 -0.56
CA ARG A 69 -1.74 -6.77 -1.35
C ARG A 69 -0.68 -6.02 -2.17
N GLY A 70 0.51 -5.82 -1.63
CA GLY A 70 1.61 -5.16 -2.37
C GLY A 70 2.15 -6.02 -3.52
N LEU A 71 2.20 -7.34 -3.31
CA LEU A 71 2.63 -8.40 -4.23
C LEU A 71 1.57 -8.83 -5.24
N THR A 72 0.29 -8.57 -5.01
CA THR A 72 -0.79 -8.82 -5.98
C THR A 72 -1.23 -7.54 -6.66
N GLY A 73 -1.01 -6.38 -6.01
CA GLY A 73 -1.39 -5.06 -6.52
C GLY A 73 -2.86 -5.04 -6.92
N TYR A 74 -3.66 -5.79 -6.18
CA TYR A 74 -5.08 -5.79 -6.29
C TYR A 74 -5.66 -5.30 -4.96
N CYS A 75 -6.49 -4.28 -5.07
CA CYS A 75 -7.19 -3.69 -3.96
C CYS A 75 -8.69 -3.69 -4.26
N PRO A 76 -9.49 -4.61 -3.70
CA PRO A 76 -10.94 -4.59 -3.90
C PRO A 76 -11.59 -3.32 -3.34
N VAL A 77 -10.92 -2.65 -2.38
CA VAL A 77 -11.38 -1.36 -1.86
C VAL A 77 -11.25 -0.26 -2.90
N LYS A 78 -10.25 -0.30 -3.79
CA LYS A 78 -10.05 0.74 -4.81
C LYS A 78 -11.09 0.61 -5.92
N GLU A 79 -11.42 -0.63 -6.30
CA GLU A 79 -12.51 -0.93 -7.23
C GLU A 79 -13.87 -0.49 -6.68
N LYS A 80 -14.09 -0.64 -5.37
CA LYS A 80 -15.30 -0.14 -4.71
C LYS A 80 -15.31 1.37 -4.51
N LEU A 81 -14.16 2.00 -4.33
CA LEU A 81 -14.05 3.46 -4.25
C LEU A 81 -14.23 4.12 -5.61
N ASP A 82 -13.73 3.50 -6.70
CA ASP A 82 -13.92 3.98 -8.07
C ASP A 82 -15.41 4.04 -8.43
N ASN A 83 -16.16 3.00 -8.08
CA ASN A 83 -17.64 2.97 -8.16
C ASN A 83 -18.34 3.97 -7.21
N GLN A 84 -17.61 4.62 -6.30
CA GLN A 84 -18.13 5.60 -5.34
C GLN A 84 -17.62 7.02 -5.63
N GLN A 85 -16.75 7.22 -6.64
CA GLN A 85 -16.32 8.57 -7.05
C GLN A 85 -17.45 9.40 -7.66
N ASP A 86 -18.61 8.79 -7.92
CA ASP A 86 -19.86 9.49 -8.23
C ASP A 86 -20.55 10.09 -6.98
N MET A 87 -20.05 9.86 -5.75
CA MET A 87 -20.69 10.35 -4.51
C MET A 87 -19.72 10.65 -3.36
N SER A 88 -18.45 10.97 -3.62
CA SER A 88 -17.62 11.70 -2.65
C SER A 88 -17.25 13.07 -3.18
N ALA A 89 -18.30 13.81 -3.56
CA ALA A 89 -18.46 15.18 -3.09
C ALA A 89 -18.41 15.17 -1.55
N PHE A 90 -17.20 14.99 -1.00
CA PHE A 90 -16.88 15.62 0.26
C PHE A 90 -16.79 17.10 -0.07
N ASP A 91 -17.95 17.74 0.07
CA ASP A 91 -18.12 19.11 0.47
C ASP A 91 -16.91 19.49 1.34
N SER A 92 -15.91 20.10 0.68
CA SER A 92 -15.23 21.20 1.32
C SER A 92 -16.36 22.09 1.82
N PRO A 93 -16.52 22.38 3.13
CA PRO A 93 -17.30 23.55 3.46
C PRO A 93 -16.65 24.66 2.64
N SER A 94 -17.40 25.17 1.67
CA SER A 94 -17.02 26.29 0.84
C SER A 94 -16.83 27.48 1.79
N VAL A 95 -15.64 27.60 2.37
CA VAL A 95 -15.16 28.88 2.88
C VAL A 95 -14.54 29.53 1.66
N PRO A 96 -15.19 30.53 1.04
CA PRO A 96 -14.61 31.23 -0.09
C PRO A 96 -13.37 31.97 0.41
N VAL A 97 -12.20 31.38 0.17
CA VAL A 97 -10.95 32.14 0.13
C VAL A 97 -11.09 33.07 -1.07
N THR A 98 -11.23 34.37 -0.80
CA THR A 98 -11.35 35.50 -1.76
C THR A 98 -12.76 36.07 -1.90
N ALA A 99 -13.20 36.77 -0.87
CA ALA A 99 -13.91 38.04 -1.02
C ALA A 99 -13.37 39.01 0.03
N LEU A 100 -12.16 39.52 -0.18
CA LEU A 100 -11.76 40.81 0.36
C LEU A 100 -12.33 41.86 -0.60
N PRO A 101 -13.41 42.60 -0.25
CA PRO A 101 -13.75 43.78 -1.01
C PRO A 101 -12.68 44.84 -0.76
N ALA A 102 -12.08 45.31 -1.85
CA ALA A 102 -11.47 46.63 -1.85
C ALA A 102 -12.56 47.66 -1.53
N GLU A 103 -12.24 48.53 -0.57
CA GLU A 103 -12.79 49.88 -0.37
C GLU A 103 -14.25 49.98 0.14
N THR A 104 -14.45 50.52 1.35
CA THR A 104 -14.99 51.89 1.59
C THR A 104 -15.15 52.12 3.12
N TYR A 105 -14.65 53.28 3.59
CA TYR A 105 -14.66 53.90 4.93
C TYR A 105 -13.59 53.47 5.95
#